data_AF-E7RCP3-F1
#
_entry.id   AF-E7RCP3-F1
#
_cell.length_a   1.000
_cell.length_b   1.000
_cell.length_c   1.000
_cell.angle_alpha   90.00
_cell.angle_beta   90.00
_cell.angle_gamma   90.00
#
_symmetry.space_group_name_H-M   'P 1'
#
loop_
_entity.id
_entity.type
_entity.pdbx_description
1 polymer ?
#
loop_
_entity_poly.entity_id
_entity_poly.type
_entity_poly.pdbx_seq_one_letter_code
_entity_poly.pdbx_strand_id
1 'polypeptide(L)' 'MGQSGDQKMSGQNLTLAESDTNGVEVHFFEVLKPKENTYRGQVQLAGEPYQNRQKSR' A
#
# COMPACT_ATOMS: atom_id res chain seq x y z
N MET A 1 -4.07 5.66 0.77
CA MET A 1 -5.34 4.94 0.54
C MET A 1 -6.32 5.85 -0.20
N GLY A 2 -6.87 5.38 -1.32
CA GLY A 2 -7.83 6.10 -2.17
C GLY A 2 -8.68 5.09 -2.94
N GLN A 3 -9.73 4.58 -2.28
CA GLN A 3 -10.58 3.51 -2.81
C GLN A 3 -11.68 4.02 -3.75
N SER A 4 -11.87 5.33 -3.86
CA SER A 4 -12.85 5.97 -4.72
C SER A 4 -12.25 7.20 -5.40
N GLY A 5 -12.43 7.30 -6.72
CA GLY A 5 -11.84 8.36 -7.54
C GLY A 5 -10.35 8.16 -7.82
N ASP A 6 -9.73 9.18 -8.41
CA ASP A 6 -8.33 9.13 -8.82
C ASP A 6 -7.39 9.09 -7.61
N GLN A 7 -6.56 8.05 -7.56
CA GLN A 7 -5.49 7.98 -6.57
C GLN A 7 -4.43 9.04 -6.83
N LYS A 8 -3.94 9.64 -5.75
CA LYS A 8 -2.90 10.67 -5.77
C LYS A 8 -1.70 10.22 -4.94
N MET A 9 -0.53 10.72 -5.31
CA MET A 9 0.71 10.55 -4.56
C MET A 9 0.75 11.54 -3.39
N SER A 10 -0.20 11.41 -2.48
CA SER A 10 -0.35 12.30 -1.33
C SER A 10 -0.85 11.53 -0.11
N GLY A 11 -0.61 12.10 1.07
CA GLY A 11 -0.95 11.46 2.34
C GLY A 11 -0.31 10.07 2.44
N GLN A 12 -1.12 9.06 2.76
CA GLN A 12 -0.64 7.70 3.01
C GLN A 12 -0.03 7.00 1.79
N ASN A 13 -0.45 7.37 0.56
CA ASN A 13 0.19 6.80 -0.63
C ASN A 13 1.64 7.28 -0.77
N LEU A 14 1.89 8.55 -0.43
CA LEU A 14 3.23 9.11 -0.38
C LEU A 14 4.05 8.45 0.74
N THR A 15 3.47 8.28 1.93
CA THR A 15 4.13 7.58 3.04
C THR A 15 4.56 6.16 2.67
N LEU A 16 3.71 5.41 1.96
CA LEU A 16 4.05 4.05 1.53
C LEU A 16 5.11 4.05 0.42
N ALA A 17 5.03 5.01 -0.51
CA ALA A 17 6.00 5.11 -1.59
C ALA A 17 7.41 5.51 -1.13
N GLU A 18 7.49 6.25 -0.03
CA GLU A 18 8.76 6.64 0.58
C GLU A 18 9.19 5.69 1.70
N SER A 19 8.54 4.53 1.88
CA SER A 19 8.78 3.64 3.03
C SER A 19 10.23 3.19 3.18
N ASP A 20 10.96 3.09 2.07
CA ASP A 20 12.35 2.67 2.08
C ASP A 20 13.31 3.74 2.64
N THR A 21 12.87 5.01 2.72
CA THR A 21 13.73 6.14 3.13
C THR A 21 13.16 7.00 4.25
N ASN A 22 11.85 6.93 4.52
CA ASN A 22 11.18 7.77 5.52
C ASN A 22 11.18 7.19 6.95
N GLY A 23 11.78 6.00 7.14
CA GLY A 23 11.91 5.35 8.44
C GLY A 23 10.63 4.67 8.96
N VAL A 24 9.62 4.49 8.12
CA VAL A 24 8.40 3.75 8.46
C VAL A 24 8.60 2.25 8.22
N GLU A 25 8.27 1.45 9.23
CA GLU A 25 8.20 -0.01 9.09
C GLU A 25 6.83 -0.44 8.56
N VAL A 26 6.83 -1.21 7.47
CA VAL A 26 5.59 -1.70 6.84
C VAL A 26 5.32 -3.13 7.30
N HIS A 27 4.14 -3.36 7.87
CA HIS A 27 3.70 -4.68 8.34
C HIS A 27 2.54 -5.20 7.48
N PHE A 28 2.66 -6.43 6.97
CA PHE A 28 1.68 -6.99 6.04
C PHE A 28 0.72 -7.98 6.71
N PHE A 29 -0.58 -7.77 6.47
CA PHE A 29 -1.67 -8.61 6.95
C PHE A 29 -2.55 -9.03 5.77
N GLU A 30 -2.96 -10.30 5.75
CA GLU A 30 -3.85 -10.86 4.74
C GLU A 30 -5.14 -11.38 5.36
N VAL A 31 -6.27 -11.19 4.67
CA VAL A 31 -7.57 -11.73 5.06
C VAL A 31 -8.02 -12.74 4.00
N LEU A 32 -7.73 -14.02 4.24
CA LEU A 32 -8.15 -15.11 3.34
C LEU A 32 -9.55 -15.64 3.68
N LYS A 33 -9.96 -15.49 4.94
CA LYS A 33 -11.29 -15.84 5.45
C LYS A 33 -11.87 -14.64 6.20
N PRO A 34 -13.20 -14.41 6.11
CA PRO A 34 -13.82 -13.32 6.84
C PRO A 34 -13.49 -13.38 8.33
N LYS A 35 -13.08 -12.26 8.91
CA LYS A 35 -12.71 -12.10 10.33
C LYS A 35 -11.42 -12.82 10.76
N GLU A 36 -10.65 -13.40 9.85
CA GLU A 36 -9.35 -14.01 10.16
C GLU A 36 -8.22 -13.18 9.51
N ASN A 37 -7.43 -12.50 10.34
CA ASN A 37 -6.25 -11.76 9.90
C ASN A 37 -4.99 -12.62 10.05
N THR A 38 -4.31 -12.90 8.95
CA THR A 38 -3.01 -13.58 8.94
C THR A 38 -1.89 -12.56 8.85
N TYR A 39 -1.05 -12.47 9.87
CA TYR A 39 0.14 -11.62 9.82
C TYR A 39 1.26 -12.32 9.04
N ARG A 40 1.87 -11.62 8.08
CA ARG A 40 2.91 -12.16 7.19
C ARG A 40 4.32 -11.65 7.49
N GLY A 41 4.45 -10.63 8.34
CA GLY A 41 5.73 -10.05 8.71
C GLY A 41 5.91 -8.60 8.24
N GLN A 42 7.11 -8.09 8.47
CA GLN A 42 7.56 -6.82 7.93
C GLN A 42 7.92 -6.98 6.44
N VAL A 43 7.59 -5.97 5.64
CA VAL A 43 7.83 -5.95 4.19
C VAL A 43 8.48 -4.63 3.77
N GLN A 44 9.02 -4.61 2.56
CA GLN A 44 9.63 -3.44 1.90
C GLN A 44 9.10 -3.33 0.47
N LEU A 45 9.34 -2.20 -0.20
CA LEU A 45 8.95 -2.07 -1.59
C LEU A 45 9.73 -3.07 -2.45
N ALA A 46 9.02 -3.79 -3.31
CA ALA A 46 9.66 -4.69 -4.28
C ALA A 46 10.34 -3.93 -5.43
N GLY A 47 10.10 -2.63 -5.54
CA GLY A 47 10.60 -1.73 -6.57
C GLY A 47 9.85 -0.40 -6.55
N GLU A 48 10.09 0.44 -7.56
CA GLU A 48 9.42 1.74 -7.66
C GLU A 48 7.89 1.60 -7.76
N PRO A 49 7.11 2.38 -6.99
CA PRO A 49 5.66 2.39 -7.09
C PRO A 49 5.21 2.75 -8.51
N TYR A 50 4.37 1.92 -9.11
CA TYR A 50 3.88 2.17 -10.46
C TYR A 50 2.70 3.16 -10.46
N GLN A 51 2.63 4.01 -11.48
CA GLN A 51 1.49 4.89 -11.74
C GLN A 51 0.87 4.53 -13.09
N ASN A 52 -0.45 4.32 -13.11
CA ASN A 52 -1.18 4.04 -14.34
C ASN A 52 -2.58 4.68 -14.31
N ARG A 53 -3.10 5.02 -15.49
CA ARG A 53 -4.48 5.48 -15.64
C ARG A 53 -5.40 4.27 -15.58
N GLN A 54 -5.95 4.02 -14.39
CA GLN A 54 -6.96 2.97 -14.22
C GLN A 54 -8.27 3.40 -14.88
N LYS A 55 -8.90 2.48 -15.62
CA LYS A 55 -10.25 2.74 -16.15
C LYS A 55 -11.20 2.86 -14.95
N SER A 56 -12.00 3.93 -14.91
CA SER A 56 -13.10 4.02 -13.96
C SER A 56 -14.00 2.81 -14.10
N ARG A 57 -14.40 2.23 -12.97
CA ARG A 57 -15.35 1.13 -12.89
C ARG A 57 -16.77 1.62 -13.19
#